data_AF-D8T628-F1
#
_entry.id   AF-D8T628-F1
#
_cell.length_a   1.000
_cell.length_b   1.000
_cell.length_c   1.000
_cell.angle_alpha   90.00
_cell.angle_beta   90.00
_cell.angle_gamma   90.00
#
_symmetry.space_group_name_H-M   'P 1'
#
loop_
_entity.id
_entity.type
_entity.pdbx_description
1 polymer ?
#
loop_
_entity_poly.entity_id
_entity_poly.type
_entity_poly.pdbx_seq_one_letter_code
_entity_poly.pdbx_strand_id
1 'polypeptide(L)'
;MAHTLLFAISLFAVLASVVLATNTNTSCFPGDATVQMYNGDLKLMRDLEVGDKVAVSKNVFSDVYAFGHKDADVISEFIQVHTASDMIELSEGHFIPVDAKGKLVYKRAKDLQVGETLWGSSQITELSKVEKLGLYNPFTLSGNIMVNNVEASSHSEWFLDSLFDAIGATEYLPYAYQAVLAPLRAIYNIVGKEIYGKGYAAVNSCVNVAEFGMKHGGSIALAVGIAGVATAMLATKA
;
A
#
# COMPACT_ATOMS: atom_id res chain seq x y z
N MET A 1 -18.51 -31.62 1.46
CA MET A 1 -18.07 -30.33 0.90
C MET A 1 -17.31 -29.44 1.87
N ALA A 2 -17.62 -29.45 3.19
CA ALA A 2 -16.80 -28.75 4.20
C ALA A 2 -15.38 -29.34 4.38
N HIS A 3 -15.20 -30.65 4.23
CA HIS A 3 -13.91 -31.32 4.46
C HIS A 3 -12.87 -31.11 3.34
N THR A 4 -13.29 -30.76 2.12
CA THR A 4 -12.37 -30.49 1.00
C THR A 4 -11.79 -29.06 1.08
N LEU A 5 -12.53 -28.14 1.72
CA LEU A 5 -12.11 -26.76 1.94
C LEU A 5 -11.07 -26.65 3.07
N LEU A 6 -11.19 -27.47 4.12
CA LEU A 6 -10.20 -27.52 5.21
C LEU A 6 -8.86 -28.15 4.77
N PHE A 7 -8.86 -29.08 3.82
CA PHE A 7 -7.63 -29.77 3.39
C PHE A 7 -6.72 -28.92 2.50
N ALA A 8 -7.30 -27.98 1.74
CA ALA A 8 -6.53 -27.01 0.95
C ALA A 8 -5.85 -25.95 1.83
N ILE A 9 -6.41 -25.66 3.01
CA ILE A 9 -5.85 -24.71 3.99
C ILE A 9 -4.65 -25.35 4.73
N SER A 10 -4.69 -26.67 4.98
CA SER A 10 -3.67 -27.36 5.77
C SER A 10 -2.39 -27.73 5.01
N LEU A 11 -2.43 -27.93 3.69
CA LEU A 11 -1.24 -28.35 2.92
C LEU A 11 -0.33 -27.19 2.47
N PHE A 12 -0.85 -25.95 2.43
CA PHE A 12 -0.05 -24.75 2.13
C PHE A 12 0.62 -24.12 3.35
N ALA A 13 0.19 -24.48 4.57
CA ALA A 13 0.79 -23.98 5.81
C ALA A 13 2.20 -24.52 6.08
N VAL A 14 2.61 -25.62 5.44
CA VAL A 14 3.86 -26.35 5.78
C VAL A 14 5.08 -25.88 4.96
N LEU A 15 4.91 -25.04 3.93
CA LEU A 15 6.01 -24.42 3.18
C LEU A 15 6.35 -22.99 3.66
N ALA A 16 5.65 -22.47 4.67
CA ALA A 16 5.79 -21.10 5.17
C ALA A 16 6.80 -20.93 6.33
N SER A 17 7.65 -21.93 6.60
CA SER A 17 8.54 -21.94 7.76
C SER A 17 9.97 -21.49 7.41
N VAL A 18 10.12 -20.25 6.94
CA VAL A 18 11.31 -19.42 7.23
C VAL A 18 10.79 -18.01 7.53
N VAL A 19 10.20 -17.86 8.72
CA VAL A 19 9.80 -16.55 9.24
C VAL A 19 11.02 -15.96 9.93
N LEU A 20 11.79 -15.11 9.23
CA LEU A 20 12.55 -14.09 9.94
C LEU A 20 11.52 -13.13 10.53
N ALA A 21 11.43 -13.08 11.86
CA ALA A 21 10.68 -12.06 12.56
C ALA A 21 11.38 -10.71 12.33
N THR A 22 10.98 -10.00 11.27
CA THR A 22 11.34 -8.61 11.07
C THR A 22 10.40 -7.77 11.92
N ASN A 23 10.93 -6.91 12.79
CA ASN A 23 10.15 -5.79 13.34
C ASN A 23 9.62 -4.99 12.14
N THR A 24 8.34 -5.17 11.81
CA THR A 24 7.71 -4.42 10.73
C THR A 24 7.48 -3.02 11.25
N ASN A 25 8.44 -2.11 10.99
CA ASN A 25 8.18 -0.68 11.11
C ASN A 25 7.01 -0.36 10.18
N THR A 26 5.90 0.05 10.79
CA THR A 26 4.61 0.20 10.13
C THR A 26 4.66 1.39 9.17
N SER A 27 4.86 1.10 7.88
CA SER A 27 5.10 2.13 6.89
C SER A 27 3.82 2.55 6.14
N CYS A 28 3.36 3.79 6.33
CA CYS A 28 1.98 4.26 6.06
C CYS A 28 1.87 5.80 5.92
N PHE A 29 0.64 6.24 5.62
CA PHE A 29 0.13 7.61 5.72
C PHE A 29 -0.80 7.79 6.94
N PRO A 30 -0.92 9.02 7.49
CA PRO A 30 -1.83 9.31 8.59
C PRO A 30 -3.29 9.40 8.11
N GLY A 31 -4.25 9.21 9.03
CA GLY A 31 -5.67 9.15 8.69
C GLY A 31 -6.28 10.47 8.20
N ASP A 32 -5.69 11.61 8.54
CA ASP A 32 -6.10 12.96 8.13
C ASP A 32 -5.47 13.42 6.81
N ALA A 33 -4.55 12.64 6.22
CA ALA A 33 -4.05 12.90 4.88
C ALA A 33 -5.20 12.86 3.85
N THR A 34 -5.04 13.59 2.75
CA THR A 34 -6.07 13.73 1.71
C THR A 34 -5.62 13.13 0.40
N VAL A 35 -6.57 12.59 -0.35
CA VAL A 35 -6.39 12.17 -1.74
C VAL A 35 -7.48 12.76 -2.61
N GLN A 36 -7.14 13.11 -3.84
CA GLN A 36 -8.11 13.55 -4.83
C GLN A 36 -8.80 12.34 -5.45
N MET A 37 -10.12 12.33 -5.43
CA MET A 37 -10.97 11.33 -6.07
C MET A 37 -11.16 11.65 -7.55
N TYR A 38 -11.50 10.65 -8.36
CA TYR A 38 -11.75 10.83 -9.81
C TYR A 38 -12.87 11.84 -10.13
N ASN A 39 -13.85 11.98 -9.24
CA ASN A 39 -14.93 12.96 -9.40
C ASN A 39 -14.51 14.40 -9.03
N GLY A 40 -13.26 14.61 -8.60
CA GLY A 40 -12.70 15.90 -8.21
C GLY A 40 -12.76 16.19 -6.72
N ASP A 41 -13.51 15.42 -5.93
CA ASP A 41 -13.61 15.61 -4.48
C ASP A 41 -12.32 15.24 -3.77
N LEU A 42 -12.10 15.81 -2.58
CA LEU A 42 -11.07 15.33 -1.65
C LEU A 42 -11.68 14.32 -0.69
N LYS A 43 -10.95 13.22 -0.45
CA LYS A 43 -11.30 12.20 0.53
C LYS A 43 -10.18 12.03 1.53
N LEU A 44 -10.53 11.84 2.80
CA LEU A 44 -9.54 11.53 3.82
C LEU A 44 -9.01 10.11 3.63
N MET A 45 -7.74 9.92 3.94
CA MET A 45 -7.03 8.65 3.82
C MET A 45 -7.73 7.55 4.62
N ARG A 46 -8.22 7.88 5.83
CA ARG A 46 -8.97 6.94 6.68
C ARG A 46 -10.28 6.44 6.08
N ASP A 47 -10.89 7.25 5.21
CA ASP A 47 -12.19 6.97 4.60
C ASP A 47 -12.04 6.21 3.28
N LEU A 48 -10.81 5.96 2.80
CA LEU A 48 -10.58 5.22 1.58
C LEU A 48 -11.03 3.76 1.68
N GLU A 49 -11.56 3.28 0.57
CA GLU A 49 -12.11 1.93 0.41
C GLU A 49 -11.58 1.26 -0.86
N VAL A 50 -11.60 -0.07 -0.86
CA VAL A 50 -11.27 -0.84 -2.07
C VAL A 50 -12.30 -0.50 -3.16
N GLY A 51 -11.78 -0.15 -4.33
CA GLY A 51 -12.55 0.30 -5.48
C GLY A 51 -12.63 1.83 -5.61
N ASP A 52 -12.17 2.61 -4.63
CA ASP A 52 -12.02 4.06 -4.82
C ASP A 52 -11.04 4.33 -5.96
N LYS A 53 -11.41 5.25 -6.85
CA LYS A 53 -10.57 5.71 -7.96
C LYS A 53 -9.93 7.04 -7.57
N VAL A 54 -8.62 7.02 -7.31
CA VAL A 54 -7.87 8.13 -6.71
C VAL A 54 -6.79 8.64 -7.67
N ALA A 55 -6.39 9.90 -7.50
CA ALA A 55 -5.27 10.47 -8.22
C ALA A 55 -3.96 9.75 -7.85
N VAL A 56 -3.16 9.44 -8.85
CA VAL A 56 -1.85 8.80 -8.70
C VAL A 56 -0.71 9.63 -9.29
N SER A 57 -1.06 10.59 -10.13
CA SER A 57 -0.25 11.73 -10.54
C SER A 57 -1.18 12.80 -11.10
N LYS A 58 -0.65 13.92 -11.59
CA LYS A 58 -1.46 15.02 -12.12
C LYS A 58 -2.37 14.54 -13.25
N ASN A 59 -3.69 14.60 -13.03
CA ASN A 59 -4.74 14.14 -13.95
C ASN A 59 -4.69 12.65 -14.34
N VAL A 60 -3.98 11.81 -13.58
CA VAL A 60 -3.94 10.36 -13.79
C VAL A 60 -4.54 9.70 -12.56
N PHE A 61 -5.40 8.70 -12.78
CA PHE A 61 -6.17 8.06 -11.72
C PHE A 61 -6.07 6.54 -11.79
N SER A 62 -6.13 5.88 -10.63
CA SER A 62 -6.09 4.44 -10.51
C SER A 62 -7.02 3.96 -9.39
N ASP A 63 -7.52 2.75 -9.51
CA ASP A 63 -8.31 2.12 -8.46
C ASP A 63 -7.42 1.64 -7.31
N VAL A 64 -7.89 1.84 -6.08
CA VAL A 64 -7.41 1.17 -4.88
C VAL A 64 -7.93 -0.26 -4.92
N TYR A 65 -7.05 -1.25 -4.84
CA TYR A 65 -7.45 -2.66 -4.89
C TYR A 65 -7.23 -3.39 -3.56
N ALA A 66 -6.41 -2.87 -2.66
CA ALA A 66 -6.14 -3.47 -1.35
C ALA A 66 -5.56 -2.44 -0.38
N PHE A 67 -5.45 -2.82 0.89
CA PHE A 67 -4.69 -2.09 1.90
C PHE A 67 -3.57 -2.98 2.44
N GLY A 68 -2.35 -2.46 2.44
CA GLY A 68 -1.19 -3.08 3.10
C GLY A 68 -1.20 -2.89 4.61
N HIS A 69 -1.81 -1.81 5.09
CA HIS A 69 -2.06 -1.53 6.51
C HIS A 69 -3.31 -0.66 6.63
N LYS A 70 -4.13 -0.88 7.67
CA LYS A 70 -5.32 -0.09 7.98
C LYS A 70 -5.63 -0.23 9.48
N ASP A 71 -5.02 0.63 10.29
CA ASP A 71 -5.25 0.73 11.73
C ASP A 71 -5.66 2.16 12.08
N ALA A 72 -6.85 2.33 12.68
CA ALA A 72 -7.43 3.64 12.96
C ALA A 72 -7.08 4.19 14.34
N ASP A 73 -6.66 3.33 15.27
CA ASP A 73 -6.59 3.65 16.71
C ASP A 73 -5.15 3.87 17.21
N VAL A 74 -4.17 3.72 16.31
CA VAL A 74 -2.76 3.87 16.61
C VAL A 74 -2.29 5.32 16.41
N ILE A 75 -1.55 5.85 17.37
CA ILE A 75 -0.79 7.10 17.21
C ILE A 75 0.62 6.73 16.79
N SER A 76 1.15 7.37 15.75
CA SER A 76 2.48 7.08 15.22
C SER A 76 3.19 8.34 14.78
N GLU A 77 4.52 8.29 14.78
CA GLU A 77 5.36 9.35 14.27
C GLU A 77 5.48 9.26 12.74
N PHE A 78 5.36 10.40 12.07
CA PHE A 78 5.50 10.57 10.63
C PHE A 78 6.60 11.59 10.35
N ILE A 79 7.30 11.42 9.22
CA ILE A 79 8.14 12.46 8.65
C ILE A 79 7.22 13.41 7.90
N GLN A 80 7.28 14.69 8.27
CA GLN A 80 6.59 15.77 7.59
C GLN A 80 7.57 16.42 6.61
N VAL A 81 7.27 16.32 5.33
CA VAL A 81 8.09 16.82 4.23
C VAL A 81 7.42 18.05 3.65
N HIS A 82 8.03 19.22 3.85
CA HIS A 82 7.55 20.47 3.28
C HIS A 82 8.26 20.80 1.98
N THR A 83 7.49 21.28 1.02
CA THR A 83 7.96 21.91 -0.21
C THR A 83 7.46 23.36 -0.26
N ALA A 84 7.76 24.07 -1.35
CA ALA A 84 7.32 25.46 -1.49
C ALA A 84 5.77 25.62 -1.53
N SER A 85 5.05 24.60 -1.98
CA SER A 85 3.59 24.66 -2.21
C SER A 85 2.79 23.64 -1.41
N ASP A 86 3.38 22.49 -1.10
CA ASP A 86 2.66 21.34 -0.56
C ASP A 86 3.45 20.68 0.59
N MET A 87 2.74 19.87 1.37
CA MET A 87 3.30 19.11 2.49
C MET A 87 2.71 17.70 2.49
N ILE A 88 3.58 16.71 2.67
CA ILE A 88 3.19 15.30 2.82
C ILE A 88 3.74 14.73 4.12
N GLU A 89 2.94 13.90 4.79
CA GLU A 89 3.30 13.17 6.00
C GLU A 89 3.30 11.67 5.69
N LEU A 90 4.42 11.01 5.97
CA LEU A 90 4.62 9.59 5.70
C LEU A 90 5.60 9.02 6.71
N SER A 91 5.37 7.78 7.13
CA SER A 91 6.27 7.07 8.06
C SER A 91 7.68 6.92 7.47
N GLU A 92 8.68 6.70 8.33
CA GLU A 92 10.10 6.60 7.97
C GLU A 92 10.41 5.64 6.80
N GLY A 93 9.75 4.48 6.72
CA GLY A 93 9.97 3.46 5.70
C GLY A 93 9.09 3.57 4.46
N HIS A 94 8.26 4.61 4.32
CA HIS A 94 7.38 4.76 3.16
C HIS A 94 8.15 5.29 1.96
N PHE A 95 7.92 4.74 0.76
CA PHE A 95 8.66 5.16 -0.44
C PHE A 95 8.03 6.39 -1.09
N ILE A 96 8.88 7.33 -1.50
CA ILE A 96 8.50 8.54 -2.22
C ILE A 96 9.48 8.76 -3.39
N PRO A 97 8.98 9.10 -4.59
CA PRO A 97 9.83 9.38 -5.74
C PRO A 97 10.47 10.77 -5.64
N VAL A 98 11.77 10.85 -5.91
CA VAL A 98 12.53 12.09 -6.06
C VAL A 98 13.04 12.24 -7.50
N ASP A 99 13.26 13.48 -7.92
CA ASP A 99 13.95 13.82 -9.14
C ASP A 99 15.48 13.83 -8.89
N ALA A 100 16.15 12.82 -9.43
CA ALA A 100 17.61 12.73 -9.47
C ALA A 100 18.13 13.08 -10.88
N LYS A 101 18.17 14.38 -11.21
CA LYS A 101 18.68 14.92 -12.49
C LYS A 101 17.87 14.45 -13.71
N GLY A 102 16.55 14.56 -13.61
CA GLY A 102 15.58 14.14 -14.63
C GLY A 102 15.23 12.65 -14.59
N LYS A 103 15.74 11.90 -13.60
CA LYS A 103 15.42 10.48 -13.39
C LYS A 103 14.59 10.33 -12.11
N LEU A 104 13.48 9.61 -12.22
CA LEU A 104 12.70 9.17 -11.06
C LEU A 104 13.50 8.11 -10.28
N VAL A 105 13.75 8.38 -9.00
CA VAL A 105 14.37 7.46 -8.05
C VAL A 105 13.50 7.37 -6.81
N TYR A 106 13.19 6.16 -6.33
CA TYR A 106 12.48 5.99 -5.07
C TYR A 106 13.44 6.04 -3.89
N LYS A 107 13.06 6.79 -2.86
CA LYS A 107 13.71 6.82 -1.55
C LYS A 107 12.70 6.50 -0.46
N ARG A 108 13.18 6.00 0.68
CA ARG A 108 12.38 6.00 1.90
C ARG A 108 12.31 7.41 2.46
N ALA A 109 11.23 7.74 3.15
CA ALA A 109 11.05 9.05 3.75
C ALA A 109 12.22 9.45 4.67
N LYS A 110 12.76 8.50 5.44
CA LYS A 110 13.91 8.72 6.34
C LYS A 110 15.22 9.08 5.62
N ASP A 111 15.33 8.76 4.33
CA ASP A 111 16.53 8.98 3.51
C ASP A 111 16.44 10.27 2.67
N LEU A 112 15.37 11.06 2.86
CA LEU A 112 15.20 12.38 2.25
C LEU A 112 16.11 13.42 2.88
N GLN A 113 16.49 14.41 2.08
CA GLN A 113 17.30 15.53 2.52
C GLN A 113 16.69 16.86 2.04
N VAL A 114 16.80 17.91 2.86
CA VAL A 114 16.48 19.28 2.43
C VAL A 114 17.34 19.63 1.21
N GLY A 115 16.71 20.23 0.20
CA GLY A 115 17.34 20.55 -1.07
C GLY A 115 17.13 19.51 -2.17
N GLU A 116 16.63 18.31 -1.87
CA GLU A 116 16.18 17.36 -2.90
C GLU A 116 14.86 17.81 -3.53
N THR A 117 14.59 17.40 -4.77
CA THR A 117 13.34 17.73 -5.46
C THR A 117 12.44 16.50 -5.48
N LEU A 118 11.21 16.64 -4.99
CA LEU A 118 10.22 15.57 -5.10
C LEU A 118 9.77 15.43 -6.57
N TRP A 119 9.53 14.20 -7.02
CA TRP A 119 9.13 13.95 -8.40
C TRP A 119 7.79 14.63 -8.72
N GLY A 120 7.74 15.37 -9.83
CA GLY A 120 6.53 16.09 -10.25
C GLY A 120 6.12 17.23 -9.31
N SER A 121 6.99 17.62 -8.37
CA SER A 121 6.75 18.68 -7.38
C SER A 121 7.97 19.61 -7.28
N SER A 122 8.15 20.27 -6.14
CA SER A 122 9.23 21.25 -5.90
C SER A 122 10.26 20.75 -4.88
N GLN A 123 11.26 21.58 -4.61
CA GLN A 123 12.35 21.27 -3.70
C GLN A 123 11.84 21.15 -2.26
N ILE A 124 12.37 20.18 -1.52
CA ILE A 124 12.16 20.01 -0.09
C ILE A 124 12.82 21.19 0.64
N THR A 125 12.03 21.94 1.37
CA THR A 125 12.48 23.11 2.14
C THR A 125 12.68 22.79 3.62
N GLU A 126 11.94 21.82 4.15
CA GLU A 126 11.99 21.42 5.55
C GLU A 126 11.60 19.95 5.72
N LEU A 127 12.24 19.29 6.69
CA LEU A 127 11.92 17.96 7.17
C LEU A 127 11.74 18.03 8.68
N SER A 128 10.60 17.56 9.18
CA SER A 128 10.31 17.50 10.61
C SER A 128 9.57 16.20 10.96
N LYS A 129 9.25 16.00 12.23
CA LYS A 129 8.53 14.82 12.73
C LYS A 129 7.24 15.26 13.42
N VAL A 130 6.18 14.49 13.24
CA VAL A 130 4.85 14.78 13.81
C VAL A 130 4.14 13.50 14.22
N GLU A 131 3.46 13.50 15.36
CA GLU A 131 2.58 12.40 15.76
C GLU A 131 1.18 12.59 15.17
N LYS A 132 0.63 11.55 14.55
CA LYS A 132 -0.70 11.55 13.95
C LYS A 132 -1.45 10.26 14.25
N LEU A 133 -2.77 10.34 14.13
CA LEU A 133 -3.66 9.20 14.31
C LEU A 133 -3.83 8.40 13.02
N GLY A 134 -3.74 7.09 13.17
CA GLY A 134 -4.02 6.07 12.17
C GLY A 134 -2.85 5.81 11.22
N LEU A 135 -2.80 4.58 10.72
CA LEU A 135 -1.82 4.09 9.78
C LEU A 135 -2.52 3.41 8.60
N TYR A 136 -2.42 4.04 7.43
CA TYR A 136 -3.07 3.60 6.20
C TYR A 136 -2.07 3.45 5.07
N ASN A 137 -2.10 2.30 4.39
CA ASN A 137 -1.28 2.04 3.21
C ASN A 137 -2.17 1.48 2.08
N PRO A 138 -2.82 2.35 1.28
CA PRO A 138 -3.65 1.93 0.15
C PRO A 138 -2.79 1.52 -1.05
N PHE A 139 -3.05 0.33 -1.59
CA PHE A 139 -2.45 -0.14 -2.83
C PHE A 139 -3.32 0.19 -4.03
N THR A 140 -2.76 0.93 -4.98
CA THR A 140 -3.40 1.24 -6.27
C THR A 140 -2.90 0.31 -7.38
N LEU A 141 -3.71 0.12 -8.43
CA LEU A 141 -3.30 -0.69 -9.58
C LEU A 141 -2.04 -0.15 -10.29
N SER A 142 -1.81 1.17 -10.29
CA SER A 142 -0.61 1.79 -10.84
C SER A 142 0.63 1.57 -9.96
N GLY A 143 0.44 1.46 -8.64
CA GLY A 143 1.52 1.38 -7.65
C GLY A 143 1.96 2.73 -7.10
N ASN A 144 1.30 3.82 -7.49
CA ASN A 144 1.53 5.18 -6.98
C ASN A 144 0.23 5.75 -6.41
N ILE A 145 0.33 6.80 -5.60
CA ILE A 145 -0.79 7.55 -5.06
C ILE A 145 -0.40 9.02 -4.86
N MET A 146 -1.31 9.94 -5.14
CA MET A 146 -1.10 11.37 -4.88
C MET A 146 -1.77 11.75 -3.56
N VAL A 147 -0.95 12.09 -2.56
CA VAL A 147 -1.37 12.40 -1.19
C VAL A 147 -1.00 13.84 -0.88
N ASN A 148 -1.98 14.65 -0.46
CA ASN A 148 -1.81 16.09 -0.25
C ASN A 148 -1.10 16.78 -1.45
N ASN A 149 -1.52 16.43 -2.67
CA ASN A 149 -0.94 16.89 -3.96
C ASN A 149 0.51 16.46 -4.25
N VAL A 150 1.12 15.62 -3.41
CA VAL A 150 2.46 15.08 -3.62
C VAL A 150 2.37 13.63 -4.09
N GLU A 151 3.09 13.29 -5.17
CA GLU A 151 3.16 11.91 -5.65
C GLU A 151 4.01 11.06 -4.70
N ALA A 152 3.48 9.90 -4.31
CA ALA A 152 4.13 8.92 -3.45
C ALA A 152 3.96 7.51 -4.05
N SER A 153 4.81 6.58 -3.60
CA SER A 153 4.61 5.17 -3.88
C SER A 153 3.41 4.65 -3.09
N SER A 154 2.66 3.71 -3.65
CA SER A 154 1.75 2.87 -2.86
C SER A 154 2.52 1.86 -2.01
N HIS A 155 3.82 1.66 -2.24
CA HIS A 155 4.63 0.67 -1.53
C HIS A 155 5.50 1.28 -0.44
N SER A 156 5.88 0.46 0.51
CA SER A 156 6.69 0.83 1.67
C SER A 156 7.62 -0.31 2.09
N GLU A 157 8.43 -0.10 3.13
CA GLU A 157 9.25 -1.17 3.73
C GLU A 157 8.38 -2.40 4.06
N TRP A 158 8.88 -3.58 3.69
CA TRP A 158 8.28 -4.89 3.89
C TRP A 158 9.36 -5.99 3.88
N PHE A 159 9.07 -7.20 3.38
CA PHE A 159 9.94 -8.38 3.59
C PHE A 159 11.16 -8.48 2.65
N LEU A 160 11.22 -7.72 1.56
CA LEU A 160 12.35 -7.72 0.61
C LEU A 160 13.42 -6.66 0.94
N ASP A 161 13.13 -5.75 1.87
CA ASP A 161 13.97 -4.58 2.13
C ASP A 161 15.40 -4.94 2.52
N SER A 162 15.58 -5.83 3.50
CA SER A 162 16.91 -6.24 3.94
C SER A 162 17.76 -6.85 2.80
N LEU A 163 17.12 -7.56 1.88
CA LEU A 163 17.81 -8.14 0.72
C LEU A 163 18.24 -7.04 -0.27
N PHE A 164 17.33 -6.13 -0.62
CA PHE A 164 17.60 -5.07 -1.57
C PHE A 164 18.59 -4.04 -1.02
N ASP A 165 18.52 -3.74 0.27
CA ASP A 165 19.51 -2.91 0.96
C ASP A 165 20.90 -3.53 0.91
N ALA A 166 21.01 -4.84 1.17
CA ALA A 166 22.30 -5.55 1.14
C ALA A 166 23.00 -5.52 -0.22
N ILE A 167 22.23 -5.39 -1.32
CA ILE A 167 22.76 -5.31 -2.69
C ILE A 167 22.76 -3.88 -3.26
N GLY A 168 22.40 -2.87 -2.46
CA GLY A 168 22.36 -1.47 -2.90
C GLY A 168 21.28 -1.15 -3.94
N ALA A 169 20.19 -1.92 -3.95
CA ALA A 169 19.11 -1.83 -4.94
C ALA A 169 17.80 -1.26 -4.35
N THR A 170 17.85 -0.59 -3.20
CA THR A 170 16.68 -0.07 -2.47
C THR A 170 15.72 0.74 -3.35
N GLU A 171 16.24 1.53 -4.31
CA GLU A 171 15.43 2.31 -5.26
C GLU A 171 14.47 1.45 -6.12
N TYR A 172 14.72 0.14 -6.23
CA TYR A 172 13.92 -0.79 -7.02
C TYR A 172 12.82 -1.52 -6.23
N LEU A 173 12.77 -1.36 -4.90
CA LEU A 173 11.83 -2.08 -4.03
C LEU A 173 10.36 -1.84 -4.41
N PRO A 174 9.89 -0.61 -4.68
CA PRO A 174 8.51 -0.40 -5.13
C PRO A 174 8.13 -1.20 -6.37
N TYR A 175 9.05 -1.33 -7.35
CA TYR A 175 8.79 -2.14 -8.55
C TYR A 175 8.74 -3.64 -8.22
N ALA A 176 9.62 -4.11 -7.33
CA ALA A 176 9.62 -5.50 -6.88
C ALA A 176 8.32 -5.85 -6.15
N TYR A 177 7.85 -4.99 -5.25
CA TYR A 177 6.57 -5.18 -4.56
C TYR A 177 5.38 -5.11 -5.50
N GLN A 178 5.43 -4.20 -6.49
CA GLN A 178 4.42 -4.16 -7.52
C GLN A 178 4.38 -5.48 -8.32
N ALA A 179 5.53 -6.10 -8.60
CA ALA A 179 5.60 -7.41 -9.24
C ALA A 179 5.07 -8.54 -8.34
N VAL A 180 5.44 -8.56 -7.06
CA VAL A 180 4.93 -9.53 -6.06
C VAL A 180 3.41 -9.50 -5.98
N LEU A 181 2.81 -8.30 -6.03
CA LEU A 181 1.36 -8.11 -5.93
C LEU A 181 0.64 -8.17 -7.30
N ALA A 182 1.35 -8.42 -8.40
CA ALA A 182 0.75 -8.52 -9.73
C ALA A 182 -0.38 -9.55 -9.85
N PRO A 183 -0.32 -10.74 -9.20
CA PRO A 183 -1.43 -11.69 -9.25
C PRO A 183 -2.73 -11.15 -8.63
N LEU A 184 -2.67 -10.38 -7.52
CA LEU A 184 -3.87 -9.76 -6.93
C LEU A 184 -4.47 -8.72 -7.88
N ARG A 185 -3.61 -7.91 -8.52
CA ARG A 185 -4.04 -6.91 -9.52
C ARG A 185 -4.66 -7.58 -10.74
N ALA A 186 -4.11 -8.70 -11.19
CA ALA A 186 -4.69 -9.49 -12.27
C ALA A 186 -6.08 -10.01 -11.90
N ILE A 187 -6.26 -10.55 -10.69
CA ILE A 187 -7.57 -10.99 -10.18
C ILE A 187 -8.56 -9.82 -10.18
N TYR A 188 -8.18 -8.65 -9.64
CA TYR A 188 -9.02 -7.45 -9.66
C TYR A 188 -9.49 -7.09 -11.07
N ASN A 189 -8.57 -7.08 -12.04
CA ASN A 189 -8.88 -6.74 -13.43
C ASN A 189 -9.76 -7.80 -14.13
N ILE A 190 -9.64 -9.07 -13.76
CA ILE A 190 -10.42 -10.17 -14.34
C ILE A 190 -11.87 -10.15 -13.82
N VAL A 191 -12.06 -10.01 -12.51
CA VAL A 191 -13.40 -10.12 -11.90
C VAL A 191 -14.12 -8.78 -11.78
N GLY A 192 -13.39 -7.68 -11.94
CA GLY A 192 -13.92 -6.33 -11.85
C GLY A 192 -14.12 -5.83 -10.42
N LYS A 193 -14.21 -4.49 -10.30
CA LYS A 193 -14.31 -3.76 -9.04
C LYS A 193 -15.41 -4.28 -8.12
N GLU A 194 -16.61 -4.53 -8.63
CA GLU A 194 -17.76 -4.88 -7.78
C GLU A 194 -17.62 -6.25 -7.13
N ILE A 195 -17.23 -7.27 -7.91
CA ILE A 195 -17.05 -8.65 -7.40
C ILE A 195 -15.85 -8.67 -6.46
N TYR A 196 -14.75 -8.04 -6.86
CA TYR A 196 -13.55 -7.98 -6.04
C TYR A 196 -13.81 -7.27 -4.70
N GLY A 197 -14.44 -6.09 -4.73
CA GLY A 197 -14.73 -5.31 -3.53
C GLY A 197 -15.61 -6.06 -2.53
N LYS A 198 -16.67 -6.73 -3.01
CA LYS A 198 -17.51 -7.59 -2.15
C LYS A 198 -16.72 -8.74 -1.53
N GLY A 199 -15.89 -9.41 -2.33
CA GLY A 199 -15.04 -10.50 -1.85
C GLY A 199 -14.00 -10.04 -0.83
N TYR A 200 -13.37 -8.90 -1.08
CA TYR A 200 -12.41 -8.29 -0.17
C TYR A 200 -13.08 -7.92 1.16
N ALA A 201 -14.23 -7.25 1.13
CA ALA A 201 -14.99 -6.89 2.32
C ALA A 201 -15.42 -8.13 3.13
N ALA A 202 -15.88 -9.19 2.44
CA ALA A 202 -16.26 -10.45 3.08
C ALA A 202 -15.07 -11.09 3.82
N VAL A 203 -13.89 -11.18 3.20
CA VAL A 203 -12.72 -11.73 3.90
C VAL A 203 -12.27 -10.81 5.02
N ASN A 204 -12.26 -9.49 4.79
CA ASN A 204 -11.86 -8.51 5.80
C ASN A 204 -12.75 -8.54 7.05
N SER A 205 -14.02 -8.93 6.90
CA SER A 205 -14.94 -9.12 8.03
C SER A 205 -14.61 -10.35 8.91
N CYS A 206 -13.87 -11.31 8.37
CA CYS A 206 -13.45 -12.53 9.07
C CYS A 206 -12.01 -12.45 9.57
N VAL A 207 -11.12 -11.85 8.78
CA VAL A 207 -9.68 -11.70 9.04
C VAL A 207 -9.27 -10.33 8.54
N ASN A 208 -8.69 -9.48 9.39
CA ASN A 208 -8.12 -8.21 8.96
C ASN A 208 -7.04 -8.46 7.89
N VAL A 209 -7.38 -8.19 6.62
CA VAL A 209 -6.54 -8.59 5.47
C VAL A 209 -5.21 -7.85 5.50
N ALA A 210 -5.23 -6.59 5.91
CA ALA A 210 -4.06 -5.74 5.96
C ALA A 210 -3.09 -6.21 7.06
N GLU A 211 -3.59 -6.38 8.29
CA GLU A 211 -2.80 -6.89 9.41
C GLU A 211 -2.22 -8.28 9.13
N PHE A 212 -3.03 -9.15 8.54
CA PHE A 212 -2.61 -10.49 8.17
C PHE A 212 -1.52 -10.48 7.09
N GLY A 213 -1.65 -9.63 6.07
CA GLY A 213 -0.64 -9.45 5.02
C GLY A 213 0.70 -8.91 5.56
N MET A 214 0.65 -7.97 6.51
CA MET A 214 1.87 -7.49 7.18
C MET A 214 2.56 -8.60 7.97
N LYS A 215 1.79 -9.36 8.78
CA LYS A 215 2.34 -10.37 9.68
C LYS A 215 2.87 -11.61 8.97
N HIS A 216 2.27 -11.96 7.83
CA HIS A 216 2.51 -13.24 7.16
C HIS A 216 3.11 -13.11 5.75
N GLY A 217 3.32 -11.89 5.24
CA GLY A 217 3.97 -11.64 3.94
C GLY A 217 3.06 -11.84 2.72
N GLY A 218 3.62 -11.59 1.53
CA GLY A 218 2.83 -11.39 0.30
C GLY A 218 2.17 -12.62 -0.29
N SER A 219 2.80 -13.79 -0.15
CA SER A 219 2.27 -15.06 -0.64
C SER A 219 0.94 -15.43 0.02
N ILE A 220 0.79 -15.05 1.29
CA ILE A 220 -0.38 -15.41 2.10
C ILE A 220 -1.52 -14.39 1.87
N ALA A 221 -1.20 -13.12 1.56
CA ALA A 221 -2.18 -12.13 1.09
C ALA A 221 -2.83 -12.54 -0.26
N LEU A 222 -2.09 -13.18 -1.17
CA LEU A 222 -2.63 -13.71 -2.42
C LEU A 222 -3.66 -14.82 -2.20
N ALA A 223 -3.39 -15.75 -1.28
CA ALA A 223 -4.33 -16.82 -0.93
C ALA A 223 -5.67 -16.26 -0.40
N VAL A 224 -5.58 -15.21 0.43
CA VAL A 224 -6.75 -14.47 0.94
C VAL A 224 -7.54 -13.81 -0.20
N GLY A 225 -6.85 -13.16 -1.15
CA GLY A 225 -7.50 -12.57 -2.32
C GLY A 225 -8.27 -13.58 -3.17
N ILE A 226 -7.69 -14.76 -3.43
CA ILE A 226 -8.35 -15.84 -4.18
C ILE A 226 -9.59 -16.36 -3.42
N ALA A 227 -9.48 -16.57 -2.11
CA ALA A 227 -10.59 -17.02 -1.28
C ALA A 227 -11.76 -16.02 -1.27
N GLY A 228 -11.47 -14.72 -1.23
CA GLY A 228 -12.49 -13.67 -1.27
C GLY A 228 -13.28 -13.66 -2.58
N VAL A 229 -12.59 -13.79 -3.72
CA VAL A 229 -13.24 -13.86 -5.03
C VAL A 229 -14.11 -15.11 -5.17
N ALA A 230 -13.61 -16.28 -4.74
CA ALA A 230 -14.40 -17.51 -4.76
C ALA A 230 -15.69 -17.36 -3.94
N THR A 231 -15.60 -16.72 -2.76
CA THR A 231 -16.75 -16.46 -1.89
C THR A 231 -17.77 -15.53 -2.54
N ALA A 232 -17.33 -14.42 -3.15
CA ALA A 232 -18.22 -13.49 -3.85
C ALA A 232 -18.92 -14.14 -5.05
N MET A 233 -18.20 -14.92 -5.86
CA MET A 233 -18.77 -15.64 -6.99
C MET A 233 -19.80 -16.69 -6.58
N LEU A 234 -19.61 -17.36 -5.44
CA LEU A 234 -20.59 -18.30 -4.88
C LEU A 234 -21.84 -17.57 -4.39
N ALA A 235 -21.69 -16.40 -3.74
CA ALA A 235 -22.81 -15.60 -3.27
C ALA A 235 -23.66 -15.01 -4.41
N THR A 236 -23.09 -14.76 -5.59
CA THR A 236 -23.85 -14.28 -6.76
C THR A 236 -24.62 -15.36 -7.52
N LYS A 237 -24.38 -16.64 -7.20
CA LYS A 237 -25.07 -17.79 -7.83
C LYS A 237 -26.21 -18.36 -6.97
N ALA A 238 -26.39 -17.85 -5.76
CA ALA A 238 -27.50 -18.16 -4.85
C ALA A 238 -28.62 -17.14 -5.01
#